data_AF-A0AAV8XN01-F1
#
_entry.id   AF-A0AAV8XN01-F1
#
_cell.length_a   1.000
_cell.length_b   1.000
_cell.length_c   1.000
_cell.angle_alpha   90.00
_cell.angle_beta   90.00
_cell.angle_gamma   90.00
#
_symmetry.space_group_name_H-M   'P 1'
#
loop_
_entity.id
_entity.type
_entity.pdbx_description
1 polymer ?
#
loop_
_entity_poly.entity_id
_entity_poly.type
_entity_poly.pdbx_seq_one_letter_code
_entity_poly.pdbx_strand_id
1 'polypeptide(L)'
;MSFLKLTYLHMNKKRIKYMLDVIKHEFWDFKVGGPEAQTKIRKNCSLIVSLFRATLVGGIVSVLPIAAFPLVRLPGKRPLPYVILVPFDTDLSPLYQILYALMIWDIVMSVLGSAFDDAIYCYTTQQLSVQLELLKDLIRNISEGIMDECSDLDRFDSKYFQKEVMKRLKICAQHHWKLLRAPIKKALVYMLMNTEQRCISLTAAGIVEIYNPLLITVCNLII
;
A
#
# COMPACT_ATOMS: atom_id res chain seq x y z
N MET A 1 -14.20 2.71 -10.96
CA MET A 1 -13.15 3.28 -10.07
C MET A 1 -11.75 3.02 -10.59
N SER A 2 -11.45 1.82 -11.11
CA SER A 2 -10.10 1.46 -11.58
C SER A 2 -9.54 2.35 -12.68
N PHE A 3 -10.37 2.86 -13.60
CA PHE A 3 -9.93 3.81 -14.62
C PHE A 3 -9.34 5.10 -14.02
N LEU A 4 -10.02 5.70 -13.03
CA LEU A 4 -9.53 6.92 -12.36
C LEU A 4 -8.19 6.67 -11.66
N LYS A 5 -8.05 5.51 -10.99
CA LYS A 5 -6.79 5.09 -10.36
C LYS A 5 -5.66 4.96 -11.40
N LEU A 6 -5.91 4.28 -12.53
CA LEU A 6 -4.93 4.10 -13.60
C LEU A 6 -4.55 5.43 -14.26
N THR A 7 -5.51 6.31 -14.56
CA THR A 7 -5.24 7.65 -15.08
C THR A 7 -4.40 8.45 -14.08
N TYR A 8 -4.73 8.38 -12.79
CA TYR A 8 -3.96 9.04 -11.75
C TYR A 8 -2.52 8.53 -11.68
N LEU A 9 -2.32 7.21 -11.67
CA LEU A 9 -1.00 6.57 -11.72
C LEU A 9 -0.22 7.04 -12.95
N HIS A 10 -0.88 7.12 -14.12
CA HIS A 10 -0.27 7.59 -15.35
C HIS A 10 0.16 9.07 -15.26
N MET A 11 -0.73 9.95 -14.80
CA MET A 11 -0.46 11.38 -14.62
C MET A 11 0.68 11.61 -13.61
N ASN A 12 0.79 10.77 -12.58
CA ASN A 12 1.78 10.88 -11.52
C ASN A 12 3.00 9.94 -11.71
N LYS A 13 3.19 9.33 -12.89
CA LYS A 13 4.24 8.33 -13.12
C LYS A 13 5.65 8.81 -12.73
N LYS A 14 5.96 10.10 -12.96
CA LYS A 14 7.27 10.69 -12.58
C LYS A 14 7.44 10.74 -11.06
N ARG A 15 6.38 11.09 -10.32
CA ARG A 15 6.39 11.13 -8.85
C ARG A 15 6.48 9.74 -8.25
N ILE A 16 5.73 8.78 -8.81
CA ILE A 16 5.79 7.38 -8.38
C ILE A 16 7.18 6.80 -8.63
N LYS A 17 7.76 7.04 -9.81
CA LYS A 17 9.13 6.63 -10.12
C LYS A 17 10.13 7.23 -9.13
N TYR A 18 10.07 8.54 -8.91
CA TYR A 18 10.93 9.20 -7.93
C TYR A 18 10.77 8.59 -6.52
N MET A 19 9.55 8.32 -6.09
CA MET A 19 9.27 7.68 -4.80
C MET A 19 9.90 6.28 -4.71
N LEU A 20 9.75 5.46 -5.75
CA LEU A 20 10.35 4.13 -5.80
C LEU A 20 11.89 4.21 -5.82
N ASP A 21 12.45 5.19 -6.52
CA ASP A 21 13.90 5.44 -6.56
C ASP A 21 14.43 5.85 -5.17
N VAL A 22 13.72 6.71 -4.44
CA VAL A 22 14.06 7.07 -3.04
C VAL A 22 14.03 5.84 -2.14
N ILE A 23 12.98 5.02 -2.23
CA ILE A 23 12.88 3.77 -1.46
C ILE A 23 14.03 2.82 -1.81
N LYS A 24 14.42 2.74 -3.07
CA LYS A 24 15.46 1.80 -3.52
C LYS A 24 16.87 2.25 -3.14
N HIS A 25 17.16 3.55 -3.19
CA HIS A 25 18.52 4.06 -3.12
C HIS A 25 18.84 4.83 -1.83
N GLU A 26 17.84 5.39 -1.15
CA GLU A 26 18.08 6.22 0.05
C GLU A 26 17.70 5.54 1.36
N PHE A 27 16.85 4.52 1.33
CA PHE A 27 16.41 3.82 2.53
C PHE A 27 17.51 2.89 3.06
N TRP A 28 17.56 2.73 4.38
CA TRP A 28 18.51 1.81 5.00
C TRP A 28 18.20 0.36 4.66
N ASP A 29 19.24 -0.43 4.46
CA ASP A 29 19.13 -1.88 4.39
C ASP A 29 18.68 -2.44 5.76
N PHE A 30 17.86 -3.49 5.74
CA PHE A 30 17.36 -4.18 6.93
C PHE A 30 18.50 -4.69 7.83
N LYS A 31 19.69 -4.91 7.27
CA LYS A 31 20.87 -5.39 7.99
C LYS A 31 21.37 -4.40 9.05
N VAL A 32 21.05 -3.11 8.93
CA VAL A 32 21.56 -2.07 9.83
C VAL A 32 21.00 -2.22 11.25
N GLY A 33 19.79 -2.75 11.42
CA GLY A 33 19.16 -2.94 12.74
C GLY A 33 19.55 -4.21 13.49
N GLY A 34 20.43 -5.06 12.91
CA GLY A 34 20.79 -6.34 13.49
C GLY A 34 19.75 -7.46 13.29
N PRO A 35 20.06 -8.69 13.72
CA PRO A 35 19.28 -9.89 13.41
C PRO A 35 17.90 -9.93 14.10
N GLU A 36 17.78 -9.36 15.30
CA GLU A 36 16.53 -9.31 16.04
C GLU A 36 15.49 -8.43 15.33
N ALA A 37 15.87 -7.17 15.02
CA ALA A 37 15.04 -6.24 14.27
C ALA A 37 14.63 -6.84 12.91
N GLN A 38 15.58 -7.46 12.19
CA GLN A 38 15.32 -8.10 10.92
C GLN A 38 14.27 -9.22 11.03
N THR A 39 14.35 -10.05 12.06
CA THR A 39 13.42 -11.17 12.27
C THR A 39 12.01 -10.65 12.57
N LYS A 40 11.90 -9.63 13.43
CA LYS A 40 10.64 -8.98 13.79
C LYS A 40 9.98 -8.32 12.56
N ILE A 41 10.75 -7.51 11.83
CA ILE A 41 10.31 -6.86 10.59
C ILE A 41 9.85 -7.90 9.58
N ARG A 42 10.63 -8.97 9.35
CA ARG A 42 10.29 -10.02 8.38
C ARG A 42 8.96 -10.70 8.73
N LYS A 43 8.72 -10.99 10.01
CA LYS A 43 7.46 -11.59 10.47
C LYS A 43 6.27 -10.68 10.15
N ASN A 44 6.34 -9.40 10.53
CA ASN A 44 5.27 -8.43 10.27
C ASN A 44 5.03 -8.23 8.76
N CYS A 45 6.11 -8.07 8.00
CA CYS A 45 6.07 -7.95 6.54
C CYS A 45 5.44 -9.18 5.86
N SER A 46 5.75 -10.38 6.35
CA SER A 46 5.21 -11.63 5.78
C SER A 46 3.70 -11.76 5.95
N LEU A 47 3.14 -11.24 7.05
CA LEU A 47 1.71 -11.24 7.29
C LEU A 47 0.99 -10.32 6.30
N ILE A 48 1.48 -9.08 6.13
CA ILE A 48 0.91 -8.11 5.18
C ILE A 48 0.95 -8.65 3.75
N VAL A 49 2.09 -9.21 3.32
CA VAL A 49 2.24 -9.82 1.99
C VAL A 49 1.29 -11.01 1.80
N SER A 50 1.05 -11.79 2.85
CA SER A 50 0.11 -12.92 2.79
C SER A 50 -1.34 -12.46 2.69
N LEU A 51 -1.73 -11.42 3.43
CA LEU A 51 -3.04 -10.80 3.31
C LEU A 51 -3.25 -10.20 1.91
N PHE A 52 -2.26 -9.48 1.38
CA PHE A 52 -2.32 -8.94 0.02
C PHE A 52 -2.51 -10.04 -1.04
N ARG A 53 -1.75 -11.15 -0.93
CA ARG A 53 -1.92 -12.31 -1.81
C ARG A 53 -3.31 -12.93 -1.70
N ALA A 54 -3.86 -13.06 -0.49
CA ALA A 54 -5.20 -13.57 -0.29
C ALA A 54 -6.26 -12.67 -0.95
N THR A 55 -6.15 -11.34 -0.80
CA THR A 55 -7.05 -10.39 -1.46
C THR A 55 -6.96 -10.47 -2.98
N LEU A 56 -5.76 -10.60 -3.55
CA LEU A 56 -5.57 -10.75 -5.00
C LEU A 56 -6.24 -12.03 -5.52
N VAL A 57 -6.00 -13.17 -4.84
CA VAL A 57 -6.63 -14.45 -5.20
C VAL A 57 -8.15 -14.36 -5.08
N GLY A 58 -8.67 -13.78 -3.99
CA GLY A 58 -10.10 -13.56 -3.82
C GLY A 58 -10.70 -12.69 -4.93
N GLY A 59 -9.99 -11.64 -5.35
CA GLY A 59 -10.38 -10.78 -6.47
C GLY A 59 -10.41 -11.52 -7.81
N ILE A 60 -9.47 -12.43 -8.07
CA ILE A 60 -9.49 -13.25 -9.29
C ILE A 60 -10.63 -14.27 -9.24
N VAL A 61 -10.79 -14.94 -8.10
CA VAL A 61 -11.84 -15.95 -7.90
C VAL A 61 -13.23 -15.33 -8.02
N SER A 62 -13.42 -14.07 -7.63
CA SER A 62 -14.72 -13.39 -7.76
C SER A 62 -15.10 -13.03 -9.20
N VAL A 63 -14.14 -12.95 -10.14
CA VAL A 63 -14.42 -12.73 -11.57
C VAL A 63 -15.02 -13.98 -12.22
N LEU A 64 -14.58 -15.18 -11.80
CA LEU A 64 -15.05 -16.45 -12.35
C LEU A 64 -16.58 -16.62 -12.32
N PRO A 65 -17.29 -16.42 -11.18
CA PRO A 65 -18.74 -16.51 -11.17
C PRO A 65 -19.38 -15.45 -12.07
N ILE A 66 -18.87 -14.21 -12.10
CA ILE A 66 -19.41 -13.15 -12.97
C ILE A 66 -19.30 -13.55 -14.45
N ALA A 67 -18.21 -14.21 -14.83
CA ALA A 67 -18.00 -14.73 -16.18
C ALA A 67 -18.76 -16.05 -16.46
N ALA A 68 -19.01 -16.89 -15.46
CA ALA A 68 -19.60 -18.21 -15.70
C ALA A 68 -21.14 -18.20 -15.56
N PHE A 69 -21.70 -17.46 -14.60
CA PHE A 69 -23.14 -17.46 -14.32
C PHE A 69 -24.03 -17.12 -15.53
N PRO A 70 -23.67 -16.12 -16.37
CA PRO A 70 -24.46 -15.82 -17.57
C PRO A 70 -24.49 -16.98 -18.58
N LEU A 71 -23.45 -17.80 -18.63
CA LEU A 71 -23.37 -18.94 -19.56
C LEU A 71 -24.22 -20.13 -19.12
N VAL A 72 -24.47 -20.27 -17.82
CA VAL A 72 -25.21 -21.40 -17.23
C VAL A 72 -26.73 -21.16 -17.21
N ARG A 73 -27.18 -19.90 -17.28
CA ARG A 73 -28.60 -19.55 -17.15
C ARG A 73 -29.23 -19.03 -18.46
N LEU A 74 -30.22 -19.80 -18.91
CA LEU A 74 -31.46 -19.42 -19.61
C LEU A 74 -31.57 -19.76 -21.11
N PRO A 75 -32.56 -20.58 -21.50
CA PRO A 75 -33.07 -20.60 -22.86
C PRO A 75 -33.87 -19.31 -23.13
N GLY A 76 -33.58 -18.63 -24.25
CA GLY A 76 -34.41 -17.55 -24.80
C GLY A 76 -33.80 -16.14 -24.81
N LYS A 77 -32.88 -15.81 -23.90
CA LYS A 77 -32.11 -14.54 -23.93
C LYS A 77 -30.68 -14.79 -23.51
N ARG A 78 -29.73 -14.08 -24.12
CA ARG A 78 -28.30 -14.23 -23.81
C ARG A 78 -27.90 -13.19 -22.76
N PRO A 79 -27.81 -13.54 -21.47
CA PRO A 79 -27.46 -12.56 -20.45
C PRO A 79 -26.03 -12.05 -20.65
N LEU A 80 -25.82 -10.76 -20.40
CA LEU A 80 -24.51 -10.14 -20.31
C LEU A 80 -23.99 -10.21 -18.85
N PRO A 81 -22.66 -10.11 -18.61
CA PRO A 81 -22.10 -10.13 -17.26
C PRO A 81 -22.65 -9.05 -16.33
N TYR A 82 -23.04 -7.90 -16.89
CA TYR A 82 -23.71 -6.80 -16.19
C TYR A 82 -24.64 -6.05 -17.15
N VAL A 83 -25.62 -5.31 -16.62
CA VAL A 83 -26.57 -4.56 -17.45
C VAL A 83 -25.89 -3.31 -18.02
N ILE A 84 -25.93 -3.18 -19.34
CA ILE A 84 -25.44 -2.00 -20.05
C ILE A 84 -26.48 -1.54 -21.08
N LEU A 85 -26.58 -0.23 -21.27
CA LEU A 85 -27.40 0.36 -22.33
C LEU A 85 -26.51 0.56 -23.56
N VAL A 86 -26.81 -0.14 -24.63
CA VAL A 86 -26.13 0.00 -25.92
C VAL A 86 -27.15 0.34 -27.01
N PRO A 87 -26.77 1.10 -28.05
CA PRO A 87 -27.69 1.53 -29.10
C PRO A 87 -27.94 0.45 -30.16
N PHE A 88 -27.67 -0.82 -29.87
CA PHE A 88 -27.80 -1.94 -30.80
C PHE A 88 -28.36 -3.17 -30.08
N ASP A 89 -28.92 -4.10 -30.86
CA ASP A 89 -29.44 -5.36 -30.33
C ASP A 89 -28.31 -6.29 -29.88
N THR A 90 -28.28 -6.61 -28.60
CA THR A 90 -27.28 -7.47 -27.97
C THR A 90 -27.53 -8.95 -28.19
N ASP A 91 -28.71 -9.36 -28.66
CA ASP A 91 -29.05 -10.78 -28.86
C ASP A 91 -28.48 -11.32 -30.19
N LEU A 92 -28.03 -10.43 -31.09
CA LEU A 92 -27.48 -10.78 -32.40
C LEU A 92 -26.02 -11.24 -32.32
N SER A 93 -25.73 -12.39 -32.92
CA SER A 93 -24.36 -12.86 -33.19
C SER A 93 -23.82 -12.14 -34.44
N PRO A 94 -22.55 -11.69 -34.49
CA PRO A 94 -21.44 -11.91 -33.55
C PRO A 94 -21.26 -10.82 -32.47
N LEU A 95 -22.11 -9.78 -32.48
CA LEU A 95 -21.98 -8.61 -31.62
C LEU A 95 -22.04 -8.98 -30.13
N TYR A 96 -22.93 -9.92 -29.78
CA TYR A 96 -23.02 -10.47 -28.42
C TYR A 96 -21.67 -10.96 -27.90
N GLN A 97 -20.98 -11.82 -28.65
CA GLN A 97 -19.74 -12.45 -28.20
C GLN A 97 -18.60 -11.44 -28.04
N ILE A 98 -18.51 -10.46 -28.96
CA ILE A 98 -17.53 -9.38 -28.88
C ILE A 98 -17.79 -8.53 -27.63
N LEU A 99 -19.04 -8.12 -27.43
CA LEU A 99 -19.44 -7.32 -26.27
C LEU A 99 -19.17 -8.06 -24.97
N TYR A 100 -19.53 -9.34 -24.90
CA TYR A 100 -19.28 -10.21 -23.76
C TYR A 100 -17.78 -10.29 -23.43
N ALA A 101 -16.94 -10.55 -24.43
CA ALA A 101 -15.49 -10.62 -24.25
C ALA A 101 -14.90 -9.29 -23.75
N LEU A 102 -15.36 -8.16 -24.29
CA LEU A 102 -14.95 -6.83 -23.85
C LEU A 102 -15.35 -6.54 -22.40
N MET A 103 -16.54 -6.97 -21.98
CA MET A 103 -17.01 -6.80 -20.61
C MET A 103 -16.21 -7.63 -19.61
N ILE A 104 -15.89 -8.88 -19.95
CA ILE A 104 -15.00 -9.70 -19.11
C ILE A 104 -13.60 -9.09 -19.03
N TRP A 105 -13.07 -8.62 -20.16
CA TRP A 105 -11.79 -7.93 -20.20
C TRP A 105 -11.78 -6.68 -19.31
N ASP A 106 -12.84 -5.86 -19.36
CA ASP A 106 -12.97 -4.67 -18.51
C ASP A 106 -13.00 -5.01 -17.02
N ILE A 107 -13.71 -6.07 -16.63
CA ILE A 107 -13.72 -6.57 -15.24
C ILE A 107 -12.32 -7.01 -14.81
N VAL A 108 -11.63 -7.81 -15.63
CA VAL A 108 -10.28 -8.30 -15.34
C VAL A 108 -9.31 -7.13 -15.18
N MET A 109 -9.31 -6.19 -16.13
CA MET A 109 -8.46 -5.00 -16.08
C MET A 109 -8.80 -4.11 -14.88
N SER A 110 -10.07 -4.05 -14.49
CA SER A 110 -10.50 -3.30 -13.30
C SER A 110 -9.99 -3.92 -12.01
N VAL A 111 -10.04 -5.25 -11.87
CA VAL A 111 -9.52 -5.97 -10.70
C VAL A 111 -8.00 -5.85 -10.63
N LEU A 112 -7.29 -6.11 -11.74
CA LEU A 112 -5.82 -5.99 -11.79
C LEU A 112 -5.35 -4.56 -11.54
N GLY A 113 -6.03 -3.57 -12.12
CA GLY A 113 -5.71 -2.15 -11.92
C GLY A 113 -5.86 -1.73 -10.46
N SER A 114 -6.92 -2.18 -9.78
CA SER A 114 -7.07 -1.91 -8.33
C SER A 114 -5.99 -2.62 -7.53
N ALA A 115 -5.74 -3.90 -7.78
CA ALA A 115 -4.73 -4.66 -7.05
C ALA A 115 -3.32 -4.06 -7.20
N PHE A 116 -2.99 -3.53 -8.38
CA PHE A 116 -1.71 -2.87 -8.61
C PHE A 116 -1.55 -1.56 -7.82
N ASP A 117 -2.60 -0.74 -7.77
CA ASP A 117 -2.63 0.48 -6.96
C ASP A 117 -2.47 0.16 -5.47
N ASP A 118 -3.24 -0.81 -4.98
CA ASP A 118 -3.19 -1.28 -3.60
C ASP A 118 -1.81 -1.89 -3.27
N ALA A 119 -1.16 -2.56 -4.23
CA ALA A 119 0.19 -3.09 -4.08
C ALA A 119 1.24 -1.99 -3.88
N ILE A 120 1.19 -0.93 -4.69
CA ILE A 120 2.10 0.22 -4.56
C ILE A 120 1.88 0.90 -3.21
N TYR A 121 0.63 1.08 -2.81
CA TYR A 121 0.28 1.67 -1.54
C TYR A 121 0.81 0.84 -0.35
N CYS A 122 0.50 -0.46 -0.32
CA CYS A 122 0.99 -1.38 0.71
C CYS A 122 2.52 -1.44 0.74
N TYR A 123 3.17 -1.49 -0.42
CA TYR A 123 4.63 -1.52 -0.50
C TYR A 123 5.25 -0.24 0.10
N THR A 124 4.74 0.93 -0.28
CA THR A 124 5.31 2.23 0.15
C THR A 124 5.07 2.51 1.63
N THR A 125 3.86 2.21 2.14
CA THR A 125 3.55 2.29 3.58
C THR A 125 4.42 1.34 4.38
N GLN A 126 4.53 0.09 3.96
CA GLN A 126 5.33 -0.92 4.64
C GLN A 126 6.81 -0.53 4.69
N GLN A 127 7.37 -0.02 3.59
CA GLN A 127 8.76 0.47 3.57
C GLN A 127 8.96 1.63 4.55
N LEU A 128 8.03 2.59 4.61
CA LEU A 128 8.10 3.68 5.58
C LEU A 128 8.02 3.16 7.03
N SER A 129 7.08 2.26 7.32
CA SER A 129 6.94 1.64 8.65
C SER A 129 8.21 0.93 9.08
N VAL A 130 8.85 0.18 8.17
CA VAL A 130 10.11 -0.49 8.47
C VAL A 130 11.23 0.51 8.73
N GLN A 131 11.37 1.56 7.94
CA GLN A 131 12.41 2.57 8.19
C GLN A 131 12.24 3.26 9.54
N LEU A 132 11.00 3.51 9.97
CA LEU A 132 10.71 4.06 11.30
C LEU A 132 11.02 3.06 12.42
N GLU A 133 10.74 1.77 12.22
CA GLU A 133 11.06 0.72 13.19
C GLU A 133 12.58 0.53 13.32
N LEU A 134 13.32 0.51 12.20
CA LEU A 134 14.78 0.50 12.20
C LEU A 134 15.38 1.72 12.90
N LEU A 135 14.83 2.91 12.64
CA LEU A 135 15.27 4.14 13.30
C LEU A 135 15.06 4.08 14.81
N LYS A 136 13.91 3.55 15.25
CA LYS A 136 13.61 3.36 16.68
C LYS A 136 14.62 2.41 17.33
N ASP A 137 14.92 1.29 16.68
CA ASP A 137 15.86 0.30 17.20
C ASP A 137 17.30 0.88 17.26
N LEU A 138 17.73 1.63 16.24
CA LEU A 138 19.04 2.29 16.24
C LEU A 138 19.18 3.37 17.30
N ILE A 139 18.12 4.13 17.58
CA ILE A 139 18.13 5.13 18.66
C ILE A 139 18.16 4.44 20.02
N ARG A 140 17.41 3.35 20.20
CA ARG A 140 17.41 2.57 21.44
C ARG A 140 18.79 1.99 21.75
N ASN A 141 19.49 1.54 20.71
CA ASN A 141 20.77 0.86 20.79
C ASN A 141 21.95 1.78 20.44
N ILE A 142 21.78 3.10 20.57
CA ILE A 142 22.73 4.08 20.04
C ILE A 142 24.10 4.01 20.72
N SER A 143 24.14 3.61 21.98
CA SER A 143 25.35 3.48 22.81
C SER A 143 26.01 2.11 22.73
N GLU A 144 25.34 1.10 22.15
CA GLU A 144 25.85 -0.27 22.11
C GLU A 144 27.16 -0.36 21.29
N GLY A 145 28.15 -1.10 21.82
CA GLY A 145 29.43 -1.35 21.16
C GLY A 145 30.38 -0.14 21.10
N ILE A 146 30.13 0.92 21.89
CA ILE A 146 31.05 2.07 21.95
C ILE A 146 32.10 1.89 23.05
N MET A 147 31.72 1.41 24.24
CA MET A 147 32.62 1.20 25.39
C MET A 147 32.09 0.08 26.30
N ASP A 148 32.17 -1.18 25.88
CA ASP A 148 31.46 -2.29 26.54
C ASP A 148 31.93 -2.61 27.99
N GLU A 149 33.11 -2.14 28.40
CA GLU A 149 33.76 -2.55 29.67
C GLU A 149 33.81 -1.47 30.78
N CYS A 150 33.20 -0.30 30.59
CA CYS A 150 33.25 0.79 31.59
C CYS A 150 31.93 0.96 32.36
N SER A 151 32.00 1.49 33.58
CA SER A 151 30.81 1.90 34.34
C SER A 151 30.05 3.00 33.57
N ASP A 152 28.73 3.11 33.78
CA ASP A 152 27.93 4.10 33.06
C ASP A 152 28.40 5.54 33.35
N LEU A 153 28.86 5.82 34.57
CA LEU A 153 29.42 7.13 34.94
C LEU A 153 30.69 7.44 34.13
N ASP A 154 31.62 6.48 34.04
CA ASP A 154 32.85 6.65 33.26
C ASP A 154 32.57 6.82 31.76
N ARG A 155 31.53 6.15 31.25
CA ARG A 155 31.08 6.32 29.86
C ARG A 155 30.59 7.74 29.61
N PHE A 156 29.78 8.30 30.51
CA PHE A 156 29.24 9.65 30.31
C PHE A 156 30.31 10.74 30.39
N ASP A 157 31.35 10.56 31.19
CA ASP A 157 32.47 11.53 31.28
C ASP A 157 33.46 11.40 30.11
N SER A 158 33.43 10.29 29.39
CA SER A 158 34.28 10.07 28.21
C SER A 158 33.88 10.98 27.04
N LYS A 159 34.75 11.93 26.69
CA LYS A 159 34.62 12.75 25.48
C LYS A 159 34.52 11.91 24.20
N TYR A 160 35.15 10.74 24.18
CA TYR A 160 35.07 9.81 23.04
C TYR A 160 33.65 9.24 22.89
N PHE A 161 33.08 8.74 23.99
CA PHE A 161 31.71 8.20 24.01
C PHE A 161 30.69 9.25 23.57
N GLN A 162 30.73 10.44 24.17
CA GLN A 162 29.83 11.55 23.81
C GLN A 162 29.93 11.90 22.31
N LYS A 163 31.14 11.95 21.76
CA LYS A 163 31.38 12.27 20.36
C LYS A 163 30.81 11.20 19.42
N GLU A 164 30.98 9.92 19.72
CA GLU A 164 30.49 8.84 18.86
C GLU A 164 28.96 8.68 18.97
N VAL A 165 28.38 8.82 20.16
CA VAL A 165 26.91 8.86 20.34
C VAL A 165 26.31 10.03 19.56
N MET A 166 26.89 11.23 19.67
CA MET A 166 26.40 12.40 18.94
C MET A 166 26.49 12.22 17.42
N LYS A 167 27.56 11.57 16.93
CA LYS A 167 27.70 11.23 15.52
C LYS A 167 26.62 10.26 15.04
N ARG A 168 26.35 9.18 15.79
CA ARG A 168 25.27 8.23 15.48
C ARG A 168 23.89 8.91 15.54
N LEU A 169 23.67 9.79 16.51
CA LEU A 169 22.41 10.52 16.69
C LEU A 169 22.18 11.47 15.52
N LYS A 170 23.23 12.15 15.06
CA LYS A 170 23.16 13.01 13.87
C LYS A 170 22.73 12.24 12.62
N ILE A 171 23.24 11.02 12.43
CA ILE A 171 22.84 10.14 11.31
C ILE A 171 21.36 9.78 11.44
N CYS A 172 20.90 9.38 12.63
CA CYS A 172 19.50 9.05 12.89
C CYS A 172 18.57 10.25 12.64
N ALA A 173 18.93 11.44 13.14
CA ALA A 173 18.16 12.66 12.94
C ALA A 173 18.09 13.08 11.46
N GLN A 174 19.20 12.96 10.72
CA GLN A 174 19.22 13.22 9.29
C GLN A 174 18.34 12.26 8.51
N HIS A 175 18.35 10.97 8.88
CA HIS A 175 17.47 9.98 8.25
C HIS A 175 16.01 10.24 8.56
N HIS A 176 15.67 10.51 9.83
CA HIS A 176 14.32 10.87 10.23
C HIS A 176 13.80 12.09 9.45
N TRP A 177 14.62 13.13 9.32
CA TRP A 177 14.29 14.31 8.53
C TRP A 177 14.05 13.97 7.06
N LYS A 178 14.86 13.09 6.46
CA LYS A 178 14.64 12.59 5.09
C LYS A 178 13.32 11.84 4.97
N LEU A 179 12.99 10.95 5.91
CA LEU A 179 11.72 10.21 5.92
C LEU A 179 10.51 11.17 6.01
N LEU A 180 10.58 12.21 6.85
CA LEU A 180 9.53 13.21 6.99
C LEU A 180 9.39 14.12 5.76
N ARG A 181 10.52 14.46 5.13
CA ARG A 181 10.54 15.33 3.94
C ARG A 181 10.23 14.58 2.65
N ALA A 182 10.40 13.26 2.65
CA ALA A 182 10.14 12.44 1.48
C ALA A 182 8.71 12.70 0.98
N PRO A 183 8.52 12.85 -0.35
CA PRO A 183 7.19 13.05 -0.92
C PRO A 183 6.28 11.84 -0.65
N ILE A 184 6.80 10.75 -0.08
CA ILE A 184 6.06 9.61 0.43
C ILE A 184 4.91 10.06 1.34
N LYS A 185 5.11 10.99 2.30
CA LYS A 185 4.01 11.46 3.16
C LYS A 185 2.90 12.13 2.34
N LYS A 186 3.27 13.00 1.41
CA LYS A 186 2.30 13.68 0.52
C LYS A 186 1.64 12.69 -0.43
N ALA A 187 2.39 11.79 -1.04
CA ALA A 187 1.89 10.76 -1.96
C ALA A 187 0.95 9.78 -1.25
N LEU A 188 1.26 9.39 -0.01
CA LEU A 188 0.40 8.56 0.84
C LEU A 188 -0.88 9.28 1.21
N VAL A 189 -0.80 10.54 1.62
CA VAL A 189 -1.98 11.37 1.90
C VAL A 189 -2.83 11.53 0.63
N TYR A 190 -2.23 11.75 -0.54
CA TYR A 190 -2.98 11.82 -1.79
C TYR A 190 -3.58 10.48 -2.23
N MET A 191 -2.88 9.36 -1.99
CA MET A 191 -3.43 8.02 -2.22
C MET A 191 -4.61 7.75 -1.29
N LEU A 192 -4.50 8.13 -0.01
CA LEU A 192 -5.58 8.07 0.98
C LEU A 192 -6.78 8.94 0.60
N MET A 193 -6.55 10.20 0.20
CA MET A 193 -7.62 11.11 -0.21
C MET A 193 -8.30 10.67 -1.51
N ASN A 194 -7.57 10.01 -2.42
CA ASN A 194 -8.15 9.41 -3.63
C ASN A 194 -8.95 8.13 -3.34
N THR A 195 -8.61 7.40 -2.27
CA THR A 195 -9.49 6.33 -1.75
C THR A 195 -10.70 6.88 -0.98
N GLU A 196 -10.60 8.06 -0.37
CA GLU A 196 -11.68 8.71 0.39
C GLU A 196 -12.70 9.47 -0.45
N GLN A 197 -12.41 9.79 -1.73
CA GLN A 197 -13.35 10.57 -2.57
C GLN A 197 -14.69 9.87 -2.86
N ARG A 198 -14.87 8.63 -2.40
CA ARG A 198 -16.16 8.17 -1.89
C ARG A 198 -15.91 7.39 -0.60
N CYS A 199 -16.49 7.82 0.51
CA CYS A 199 -16.86 6.85 1.55
C CYS A 199 -17.45 5.64 0.83
N ILE A 200 -17.06 4.43 1.24
CA ILE A 200 -17.79 3.22 0.85
C ILE A 200 -19.18 3.37 1.48
N SER A 201 -20.08 4.09 0.81
CA SER A 201 -21.50 3.95 0.99
C SER A 201 -21.84 2.61 0.36
N LEU A 202 -21.70 1.54 1.15
CA LEU A 202 -22.44 0.32 0.86
C LEU A 202 -23.91 0.67 1.07
N THR A 203 -24.55 1.08 -0.02
CA THR A 203 -25.99 1.27 -0.05
C THR A 203 -26.65 -0.11 -0.01
N ALA A 204 -26.65 -0.74 1.16
CA ALA A 204 -27.51 -1.88 1.43
C ALA A 204 -28.94 -1.34 1.51
N ALA A 205 -29.71 -1.53 0.44
CA ALA A 205 -31.14 -1.17 0.37
C ALA A 205 -31.51 0.31 0.62
N GLY A 206 -30.57 1.26 0.52
CA GLY A 206 -30.88 2.69 0.50
C GLY A 206 -30.97 3.40 1.86
N ILE A 207 -30.56 2.78 2.98
CA ILE A 207 -30.92 3.29 4.32
C ILE A 207 -29.73 3.60 5.25
N VAL A 208 -28.51 3.07 5.03
CA VAL A 208 -27.42 3.27 6.01
C VAL A 208 -26.09 3.63 5.34
N GLU A 209 -25.55 4.79 5.72
CA GLU A 209 -24.17 5.20 5.45
C GLU A 209 -23.30 4.88 6.67
N ILE A 210 -22.24 4.09 6.50
CA ILE A 210 -21.30 3.77 7.57
C ILE A 210 -20.09 4.69 7.44
N TYR A 211 -19.97 5.65 8.36
CA TYR A 211 -18.75 6.42 8.57
C TYR A 211 -17.73 5.57 9.33
N ASN A 212 -16.45 5.58 8.93
CA ASN A 212 -15.39 4.88 9.64
C ASN A 212 -14.62 5.84 10.57
N PRO A 213 -15.03 6.00 11.84
CA PRO A 213 -14.39 6.92 12.79
C PRO A 213 -12.93 6.53 13.10
N LEU A 214 -12.56 5.27 12.91
CA LEU A 214 -11.21 4.75 13.18
C LEU A 214 -10.15 5.40 12.28
N LEU A 215 -10.51 5.78 11.06
CA LEU A 215 -9.61 6.46 10.13
C LEU A 215 -9.36 7.93 10.52
N ILE A 216 -10.40 8.61 11.00
CA ILE A 216 -10.29 9.99 11.51
C ILE A 216 -9.37 10.02 12.74
N THR A 217 -9.50 9.02 13.61
CA THR A 217 -8.61 8.89 14.78
C THR A 217 -7.15 8.65 14.35
N VAL A 218 -6.89 7.83 13.34
CA VAL A 218 -5.53 7.61 12.81
C VAL A 218 -4.97 8.87 12.14
N CYS A 219 -5.76 9.61 11.37
CA CYS A 219 -5.33 10.88 10.77
C CYS A 219 -5.05 11.97 11.82
N ASN A 220 -5.86 12.06 12.88
CA ASN A 220 -5.67 13.03 13.96
C ASN A 220 -4.51 12.69 14.91
N LEU A 221 -4.06 11.43 14.94
CA LEU A 221 -2.87 11.00 15.69
C LEU A 221 -1.55 11.30 14.93
N ILE A 222 -1.62 11.71 13.66
CA ILE A 222 -0.47 11.89 12.75
C ILE A 222 -0.19 13.38 12.43
N ILE A 223 -1.07 14.29 12.87
CA ILE A 223 -0.90 15.76 12.85
C ILE A 223 -0.38 16.21 14.21
#